data_AF-A0A9E6CQM4-F1
#
_entry.id   AF-A0A9E6CQM4-F1
#
_cell.length_a   1.000
_cell.length_b   1.000
_cell.length_c   1.000
_cell.angle_alpha   90.00
_cell.angle_beta   90.00
_cell.angle_gamma   90.00
#
_symmetry.space_group_name_H-M   'P 1'
#
loop_
_entity.id
_entity.type
_entity.pdbx_description
1 polymer ?
#
loop_
_entity_poly.entity_id
_entity_poly.type
_entity_poly.pdbx_seq_one_letter_code
_entity_poly.pdbx_strand_id
1 'polypeptide(L)'
;MKRVVLTGMGVVSSIGNNIAEVTESLRQGRSGITFSEDFRDRGFRSQVWGRPDIDLDASIDRRWRRFMGDGAAYNYIAMEEA
;
A
#
# COMPACT_ATOMS: atom_id res chain seq x y z
N MET A 1 -11.97 18.91 -28.76
CA MET A 1 -11.25 18.26 -27.65
C MET A 1 -11.72 16.81 -27.52
N LYS A 2 -10.83 15.87 -27.17
CA LYS A 2 -11.20 14.47 -26.93
C LYS A 2 -11.62 14.30 -25.45
N ARG A 3 -12.59 13.43 -25.19
CA ARG A 3 -13.01 13.04 -23.83
C ARG A 3 -12.04 11.99 -23.28
N VAL A 4 -11.75 12.06 -21.99
CA VAL A 4 -10.90 11.11 -21.25
C VAL A 4 -11.74 10.45 -20.17
N VAL A 5 -11.52 9.15 -19.94
CA VAL A 5 -12.20 8.34 -18.93
C VAL A 5 -11.18 7.48 -18.18
N LEU A 6 -11.54 7.04 -16.97
CA LEU A 6 -10.77 6.06 -16.21
C LEU A 6 -11.28 4.65 -16.55
N THR A 7 -10.37 3.74 -16.90
CA THR A 7 -10.71 2.35 -17.28
C THR A 7 -10.05 1.30 -16.38
N GLY A 8 -9.16 1.72 -15.49
CA GLY A 8 -8.40 0.86 -14.60
C GLY A 8 -8.01 1.64 -13.34
N MET A 9 -7.86 0.91 -12.23
CA MET A 9 -7.45 1.44 -10.94
C MET A 9 -6.66 0.35 -10.23
N GLY A 10 -5.70 0.74 -9.41
CA GLY A 10 -5.01 -0.17 -8.51
C GLY A 10 -4.49 0.56 -7.29
N VAL A 11 -4.37 -0.16 -6.17
CA VAL A 11 -4.10 0.46 -4.87
C VAL A 11 -3.38 -0.48 -3.92
N VAL A 12 -2.34 0.04 -3.26
CA VAL A 12 -1.75 -0.56 -2.05
C VAL A 12 -1.88 0.44 -0.92
N SER A 13 -2.57 0.06 0.16
CA SER A 13 -2.96 0.95 1.25
C SER A 13 -2.89 0.24 2.61
N SER A 14 -2.86 1.03 3.68
CA SER A 14 -2.94 0.51 5.06
C SER A 14 -4.28 -0.18 5.40
N ILE A 15 -5.30 0.02 4.56
CA ILE A 15 -6.62 -0.61 4.73
C ILE A 15 -6.93 -1.69 3.69
N GLY A 16 -5.94 -2.08 2.87
CA GLY A 16 -6.08 -3.13 1.86
C GLY A 16 -5.06 -3.01 0.73
N ASN A 17 -4.71 -4.15 0.14
CA ASN A 17 -3.68 -4.27 -0.90
C ASN A 17 -4.24 -4.38 -2.33
N ASN A 18 -5.56 -4.23 -2.46
CA ASN A 18 -6.29 -4.21 -3.71
C ASN A 18 -7.63 -3.48 -3.53
N ILE A 19 -8.33 -3.20 -4.63
CA ILE A 19 -9.61 -2.48 -4.63
C ILE A 19 -10.64 -3.20 -3.76
N ALA A 20 -10.69 -4.53 -3.78
CA ALA A 20 -11.70 -5.30 -3.06
C ALA A 20 -11.52 -5.14 -1.54
N GLU A 21 -10.31 -5.30 -1.04
CA GLU A 21 -9.98 -5.13 0.38
C GLU A 21 -10.22 -3.70 0.85
N VAL A 22 -9.75 -2.71 0.07
CA VAL A 22 -9.96 -1.29 0.39
C VAL A 22 -11.45 -0.96 0.44
N THR A 23 -12.23 -1.42 -0.56
CA THR A 23 -13.68 -1.21 -0.60
C THR A 23 -14.35 -1.78 0.63
N GLU A 24 -13.95 -2.99 1.04
CA GLU A 24 -14.53 -3.65 2.20
C GLU A 24 -14.17 -2.91 3.50
N SER A 25 -12.92 -2.45 3.64
CA SER A 25 -12.49 -1.70 4.81
C SER A 25 -13.22 -0.36 4.92
N LEU A 26 -13.46 0.31 3.80
CA LEU A 26 -14.27 1.53 3.75
C LEU A 26 -15.72 1.28 4.17
N ARG A 27 -16.34 0.20 3.68
CA ARG A 27 -17.72 -0.16 4.06
C ARG A 27 -17.86 -0.49 5.54
N GLN A 28 -16.87 -1.18 6.10
CA GLN A 28 -16.89 -1.58 7.50
C GLN A 28 -16.30 -0.54 8.46
N GLY A 29 -15.72 0.55 7.96
CA GLY A 29 -15.04 1.55 8.78
C GLY A 29 -13.81 0.99 9.51
N ARG A 30 -13.11 0.00 8.92
CA ARG A 30 -11.91 -0.58 9.53
C ARG A 30 -10.73 0.37 9.39
N SER A 31 -10.08 0.66 10.52
CA SER A 31 -8.86 1.47 10.57
C SER A 31 -7.65 0.65 10.11
N GLY A 32 -6.77 1.28 9.33
CA GLY A 32 -5.46 0.75 8.95
C GLY A 32 -4.32 1.21 9.87
N ILE A 33 -4.64 1.93 10.95
CA ILE A 33 -3.65 2.49 11.87
C ILE A 33 -3.27 1.46 12.93
N THR A 34 -1.97 1.22 13.07
CA THR A 34 -1.40 0.29 14.04
C THR A 34 -0.29 0.96 14.85
N PHE A 35 0.09 0.33 15.96
CA PHE A 35 1.25 0.72 16.75
C PHE A 35 2.54 0.43 15.95
N SER A 36 3.50 1.35 16.00
CA SER A 36 4.81 1.20 15.38
C SER A 36 5.87 0.99 16.45
N GLU A 37 6.35 -0.25 16.57
CA GLU A 37 7.49 -0.57 17.44
C GLU A 37 8.75 0.18 17.01
N ASP A 38 8.97 0.35 15.70
CA ASP A 38 10.11 1.10 15.16
C ASP A 38 10.09 2.57 15.61
N PHE A 39 8.93 3.22 15.62
CA PHE A 39 8.82 4.60 16.10
C PHE A 39 9.02 4.69 17.62
N ARG A 40 8.49 3.72 18.38
CA ARG A 40 8.73 3.61 19.83
C ARG A 40 10.23 3.49 20.12
N ASP A 41 10.89 2.56 19.47
CA ASP A 41 12.29 2.21 19.73
C ASP A 41 13.25 3.34 19.31
N ARG A 42 12.85 4.16 18.33
CA ARG A 42 13.55 5.40 17.94
C ARG A 42 13.26 6.59 18.88
N GLY A 43 12.43 6.42 19.90
CA GLY A 43 12.09 7.48 20.86
C GLY A 43 11.19 8.58 20.28
N PHE A 44 10.42 8.28 19.24
CA PHE A 44 9.51 9.25 18.64
C PHE A 44 8.30 9.51 19.55
N ARG A 45 7.79 10.76 19.49
CA ARG A 45 6.55 11.13 20.20
C ARG A 45 5.33 10.43 19.62
N SER A 46 5.24 10.34 18.30
CA SER A 46 4.21 9.53 17.64
C SER A 46 4.69 8.09 17.57
N GLN A 47 3.85 7.16 17.99
CA GLN A 47 4.14 5.72 18.02
C GLN A 47 3.13 4.92 17.18
N VAL A 48 2.47 5.57 16.23
CA VAL A 48 1.46 4.96 15.36
C VAL A 48 1.73 5.27 13.89
N TRP A 49 1.29 4.38 13.01
CA TRP A 49 1.42 4.53 11.55
C TRP A 49 0.28 3.80 10.82
N GLY A 50 0.12 4.12 9.54
CA GLY A 50 -0.71 3.33 8.60
C GLY A 50 0.20 2.64 7.60
N ARG A 51 0.81 1.52 7.98
CA ARG A 51 1.73 0.76 7.13
C ARG A 51 0.94 -0.28 6.31
N PRO A 52 1.04 -0.31 4.97
CA PRO A 52 0.50 -1.43 4.19
C PRO A 52 1.09 -2.77 4.62
N ASP A 53 0.23 -3.77 4.80
CA ASP A 53 0.62 -5.12 5.18
C ASP A 53 0.78 -5.99 3.94
N ILE A 54 1.96 -5.90 3.30
CA ILE A 54 2.26 -6.62 2.07
C ILE A 54 3.73 -7.07 2.04
N ASP A 55 3.95 -8.30 1.61
CA ASP A 55 5.29 -8.82 1.35
C ASP A 55 5.73 -8.43 -0.06
N LEU A 56 6.54 -7.36 -0.14
CA LEU A 56 7.04 -6.83 -1.41
C LEU A 56 8.00 -7.78 -2.13
N ASP A 57 8.75 -8.60 -1.39
CA ASP A 57 9.77 -9.49 -1.96
C ASP A 57 9.13 -10.78 -2.49
N ALA A 58 7.98 -11.18 -1.92
CA ALA A 58 7.14 -12.23 -2.48
C ALA A 58 6.29 -11.74 -3.68
N SER A 59 5.92 -10.45 -3.70
CA SER A 59 5.00 -9.91 -4.72
C SER A 59 5.69 -9.48 -6.02
N ILE A 60 7.00 -9.21 -5.99
CA ILE A 60 7.74 -8.67 -7.14
C ILE A 60 8.94 -9.56 -7.42
N ASP A 61 9.15 -9.92 -8.69
CA ASP A 61 10.35 -10.65 -9.09
C ASP A 61 11.63 -9.91 -8.65
N ARG A 62 12.56 -10.66 -8.06
CA ARG A 62 13.80 -10.13 -7.47
C ARG A 62 14.62 -9.26 -8.43
N ARG A 63 14.58 -9.54 -9.75
CA ARG A 63 15.29 -8.78 -10.78
C ARG A 63 14.78 -7.34 -10.88
N TRP A 64 13.49 -7.13 -10.66
CA TRP A 64 12.86 -5.80 -10.66
C TRP A 64 12.98 -5.15 -9.29
N ARG A 65 12.68 -5.91 -8.22
CA ARG A 65 12.70 -5.44 -6.83
C ARG A 65 14.00 -4.76 -6.41
N ARG A 66 15.15 -5.22 -6.92
CA ARG A 66 16.49 -4.66 -6.60
C ARG A 66 16.69 -3.19 -6.98
N PHE A 67 15.84 -2.64 -7.85
CA PHE A 67 15.89 -1.24 -8.28
C PHE A 67 14.83 -0.37 -7.62
N MET A 68 14.02 -0.93 -6.72
CA MET A 68 12.86 -0.26 -6.14
C MET A 68 13.08 -0.01 -4.64
N GLY A 69 12.82 1.21 -4.16
CA GLY A 69 12.48 1.42 -2.76
C GLY A 69 11.03 0.98 -2.50
N ASP A 70 10.63 0.84 -1.24
CA ASP A 70 9.30 0.32 -0.88
C ASP A 70 8.15 1.12 -1.53
N GLY A 71 8.27 2.46 -1.58
CA GLY A 71 7.29 3.30 -2.27
C GLY A 71 7.16 3.01 -3.76
N ALA A 72 8.27 2.73 -4.45
CA ALA A 72 8.26 2.37 -5.87
C ALA A 72 7.69 0.95 -6.07
N ALA A 73 7.97 0.04 -5.13
CA ALA A 73 7.42 -1.31 -5.14
C ALA A 73 5.89 -1.31 -4.92
N TYR A 74 5.37 -0.50 -4.00
CA TYR A 74 3.92 -0.30 -3.84
C TYR A 74 3.27 0.21 -5.13
N ASN A 75 3.91 1.18 -5.79
CA ASN A 75 3.40 1.71 -7.05
C ASN A 75 3.44 0.68 -8.18
N TYR A 76 4.47 -0.16 -8.24
CA TYR A 76 4.56 -1.25 -9.20
C TYR A 76 3.38 -2.22 -9.05
N ILE A 77 3.08 -2.66 -7.82
CA ILE A 77 1.97 -3.57 -7.53
C ILE A 77 0.62 -2.93 -7.86
N ALA A 78 0.43 -1.66 -7.48
CA ALA A 78 -0.77 -0.91 -7.83
C ALA A 78 -0.93 -0.74 -9.36
N MET A 79 0.17 -0.64 -10.10
CA MET A 79 0.16 -0.57 -11.55
C MET A 79 -0.14 -1.93 -12.20
N GLU A 80 0.27 -3.05 -11.60
CA GLU A 80 -0.11 -4.39 -12.07
C GLU A 80 -1.59 -4.71 -11.84
N GLU A 81 -2.22 -4.13 -10.82
CA GLU A 81 -3.66 -4.28 -10.56
C GLU A 81 -4.54 -3.47 -11.55
N ALA A 82 -4.03 -2.33 -12.03
CA ALA A 82 -4.77 -1.34 -12.83
C ALA A 82 -4.99 -1.72 -14.29
#